data_AF-A0AAT9SY25-F1
#
_entry.id   AF-A0AAT9SY25-F1
#
_cell.length_a   1.000
_cell.length_b   1.000
_cell.length_c   1.000
_cell.angle_alpha   90.00
_cell.angle_beta   90.00
_cell.angle_gamma   90.00
#
_symmetry.space_group_name_H-M   'P 1'
#
loop_
_entity.id
_entity.type
_entity.pdbx_description
1 polymer ?
#
loop_
_entity_poly.entity_id
_entity_poly.type
_entity_poly.pdbx_seq_one_letter_code
_entity_poly.pdbx_strand_id
1 'polypeptide(L)'
;MNDEVGNIVVEIGAFVIAEHPVFAAQVGVLAGEWAHAEAELSVYLASLMHTSPERTFALLAAYNNATSTTKAAINLAKVTLSGDPLANFETIVARFRKLAERRNDIQHGIWARKPAQNSNLFRVKPVEYTKFMIAVSHSKDLISEANQFASQLDDEYSVEALETISKDIRQLTADLCAARFDWLNSGVRAKTVHGKF
;
A
#
# COMPACT_ATOMS: atom_id res chain seq x y z
N MET A 1 -0.52 4.02 28.22
CA MET A 1 -0.22 3.25 29.46
C MET A 1 0.91 3.95 30.19
N ASN A 2 0.99 3.81 31.51
CA ASN A 2 1.95 4.55 32.33
C ASN A 2 3.05 3.64 32.91
N ASP A 3 4.22 4.21 33.21
CA ASP A 3 5.30 3.58 33.98
C ASP A 3 5.02 3.58 35.49
N GLU A 4 5.97 3.09 36.29
CA GLU A 4 5.90 3.04 37.76
C GLU A 4 5.75 4.42 38.42
N VAL A 5 6.15 5.48 37.71
CA VAL A 5 6.14 6.88 38.19
C VAL A 5 4.92 7.64 37.62
N GLY A 6 4.09 6.99 36.82
CA GLY A 6 2.88 7.57 36.22
C GLY A 6 3.10 8.27 34.88
N ASN A 7 4.31 8.22 34.30
CA ASN A 7 4.56 8.80 32.97
C ASN A 7 4.00 7.88 31.89
N ILE A 8 3.42 8.46 30.85
CA ILE A 8 3.03 7.68 29.67
C ILE A 8 4.27 7.00 29.09
N VAL A 9 4.17 5.72 28.71
CA VAL A 9 5.23 4.96 28.03
C VAL A 9 4.91 4.74 26.55
N VAL A 10 3.63 4.55 26.23
CA VAL A 10 3.12 4.39 24.88
C VAL A 10 1.64 4.77 24.83
N GLU A 11 1.27 5.43 23.75
CA GLU A 11 -0.11 5.69 23.35
C GLU A 11 -0.38 4.98 22.03
N ILE A 12 -1.55 4.36 21.91
CA ILE A 12 -1.92 3.52 20.75
C ILE A 12 -3.34 3.88 20.33
N GLY A 13 -3.54 4.18 19.06
CA GLY A 13 -4.87 4.40 18.49
C GLY A 13 -4.89 5.46 17.40
N ALA A 14 -6.05 5.63 16.77
CA ALA A 14 -6.23 6.59 15.69
C ALA A 14 -6.02 8.06 16.14
N PHE A 15 -6.24 8.38 17.41
CA PHE A 15 -5.97 9.71 17.96
C PHE A 15 -4.50 10.10 17.86
N VAL A 16 -3.58 9.13 17.86
CA VAL A 16 -2.15 9.37 17.67
C VAL A 16 -1.91 10.03 16.32
N ILE A 17 -2.55 9.57 15.24
CA ILE A 17 -2.49 10.25 13.94
C ILE A 17 -3.16 11.62 14.02
N ALA A 18 -4.34 11.71 14.62
CA ALA A 18 -5.13 12.95 14.66
C ALA A 18 -4.37 14.11 15.32
N GLU A 19 -3.53 13.82 16.30
CA GLU A 19 -2.69 14.79 16.99
C GLU A 19 -1.39 15.14 16.22
N HIS A 20 -1.12 14.48 15.09
CA HIS A 20 -0.01 14.76 14.18
C HIS A 20 -0.55 15.16 12.80
N PRO A 21 -1.07 16.40 12.65
CA PRO A 21 -1.83 16.80 11.47
C PRO A 21 -1.04 16.73 10.15
N VAL A 22 0.27 16.97 10.18
CA VAL A 22 1.14 16.84 9.00
C VAL A 22 1.25 15.37 8.57
N PHE A 23 1.44 14.47 9.53
CA PHE A 23 1.46 13.03 9.27
C PHE A 23 0.10 12.56 8.72
N ALA A 24 -1.00 12.98 9.34
CA ALA A 24 -2.36 12.67 8.90
C ALA A 24 -2.64 13.14 7.47
N ALA A 25 -2.25 14.37 7.15
CA ALA A 25 -2.37 14.92 5.81
C ALA A 25 -1.60 14.06 4.79
N GLN A 26 -0.38 13.65 5.14
CA GLN A 26 0.44 12.84 4.25
C GLN A 26 -0.10 11.41 4.04
N VAL A 27 -0.75 10.81 5.04
CA VAL A 27 -1.51 9.56 4.87
C VAL A 27 -2.66 9.76 3.86
N GLY A 28 -3.35 10.91 3.93
CA GLY A 28 -4.40 11.28 2.96
C GLY A 28 -3.88 11.48 1.54
N VAL A 29 -2.74 12.16 1.36
CA VAL A 29 -2.07 12.32 0.06
C VAL A 29 -1.73 10.95 -0.55
N LEU A 30 -1.11 10.09 0.25
CA LEU A 30 -0.74 8.73 -0.16
C LEU A 30 -1.97 7.92 -0.61
N ALA A 31 -3.10 8.05 0.11
CA ALA A 31 -4.35 7.43 -0.27
C ALA A 31 -4.85 7.86 -1.65
N GLY A 32 -4.82 9.17 -1.93
CA GLY A 32 -5.25 9.72 -3.21
C GLY A 32 -4.33 9.32 -4.36
N GLU A 33 -3.02 9.40 -4.16
CA GLU A 33 -2.03 8.99 -5.17
C GLU A 33 -2.11 7.51 -5.50
N TRP A 34 -2.33 6.67 -4.49
CA TRP A 34 -2.52 5.24 -4.70
C TRP A 34 -3.78 4.93 -5.50
N ALA A 35 -4.90 5.59 -5.20
CA ALA A 35 -6.13 5.43 -5.97
C ALA A 35 -5.93 5.83 -7.45
N HIS A 36 -5.13 6.87 -7.71
CA HIS A 36 -4.76 7.24 -9.08
C HIS A 36 -3.89 6.17 -9.75
N ALA A 37 -2.90 5.61 -9.05
CA ALA A 37 -2.09 4.50 -9.58
C ALA A 37 -2.94 3.27 -9.95
N GLU A 38 -3.92 2.91 -9.11
CA GLU A 38 -4.88 1.83 -9.36
C GLU A 38 -5.71 2.09 -10.62
N ALA A 39 -6.18 3.33 -10.78
CA ALA A 39 -6.94 3.73 -11.96
C ALA A 39 -6.08 3.65 -13.24
N GLU A 40 -4.84 4.17 -13.23
CA GLU A 40 -3.95 4.11 -14.41
C GLU A 40 -3.59 2.67 -14.78
N LEU A 41 -3.34 1.78 -13.81
CA LEU A 41 -3.14 0.35 -14.08
C LEU A 41 -4.37 -0.25 -14.77
N SER A 42 -5.56 0.08 -14.31
CA SER A 42 -6.82 -0.42 -14.88
C SER A 42 -7.03 0.09 -16.31
N VAL A 43 -6.76 1.37 -16.57
CA VAL A 43 -6.85 1.97 -17.91
C VAL A 43 -5.79 1.38 -18.85
N TYR A 44 -4.58 1.12 -18.35
CA TYR A 44 -3.55 0.46 -19.15
C TYR A 44 -3.97 -0.96 -19.56
N LEU A 45 -4.48 -1.76 -18.62
CA LEU A 45 -5.02 -3.10 -18.91
C LEU A 45 -6.19 -3.06 -19.91
N ALA A 46 -7.10 -2.10 -19.77
CA ALA A 46 -8.19 -1.90 -20.74
C ALA A 46 -7.66 -1.61 -22.14
N SER A 47 -6.61 -0.79 -22.24
CA SER A 47 -5.93 -0.43 -23.49
C SER A 47 -5.24 -1.63 -24.14
N LEU A 48 -4.69 -2.55 -23.35
CA LEU A 48 -4.13 -3.82 -23.85
C LEU A 48 -5.23 -4.72 -24.44
N MET A 49 -6.43 -4.70 -23.87
CA MET A 49 -7.56 -5.53 -24.30
C MET A 49 -8.40 -4.95 -25.44
N HIS A 50 -8.18 -3.69 -25.83
CA HIS A 50 -9.10 -2.95 -26.70
C HIS A 50 -10.55 -3.01 -26.18
N THR A 51 -10.72 -2.90 -24.86
CA THR A 51 -12.02 -3.02 -24.20
C THR A 51 -12.31 -1.80 -23.33
N SER A 52 -13.52 -1.72 -22.79
CA SER A 52 -13.90 -0.62 -21.89
C SER A 52 -13.32 -0.84 -20.47
N PRO A 53 -13.13 0.23 -19.68
CA PRO A 53 -12.72 0.10 -18.27
C PRO A 53 -13.68 -0.79 -17.46
N GLU A 54 -14.99 -0.71 -17.71
CA GLU A 54 -16.01 -1.49 -16.97
C GLU A 54 -15.86 -3.00 -17.21
N ARG A 55 -15.59 -3.40 -18.47
CA ARG A 55 -15.31 -4.81 -18.79
C ARG A 55 -14.00 -5.27 -18.17
N THR A 56 -13.00 -4.39 -18.11
CA THR A 56 -11.73 -4.67 -17.43
C THR A 56 -11.95 -4.89 -15.95
N PHE A 57 -12.72 -4.02 -15.28
CA PHE A 57 -13.08 -4.20 -13.88
C PHE A 57 -13.90 -5.46 -13.66
N ALA A 58 -14.85 -5.82 -14.53
CA ALA A 58 -15.61 -7.07 -14.41
C ALA A 58 -14.70 -8.31 -14.50
N LEU A 59 -13.74 -8.31 -15.43
CA LEU A 59 -12.74 -9.37 -15.56
C LEU A 59 -11.82 -9.43 -14.35
N LEU A 60 -11.41 -8.28 -13.82
CA LEU A 60 -10.54 -8.17 -12.64
C LEU A 60 -11.28 -8.42 -11.32
N ALA A 61 -12.60 -8.19 -11.25
CA ALA A 61 -13.43 -8.41 -10.07
C ALA A 61 -13.61 -9.90 -9.77
N ALA A 62 -13.46 -10.79 -10.76
CA ALA A 62 -13.32 -12.23 -10.50
C ALA A 62 -12.09 -12.55 -9.60
N TYR A 63 -11.15 -11.60 -9.50
CA TYR A 63 -9.92 -11.68 -8.73
C TYR A 63 -10.02 -10.72 -7.53
N ASN A 64 -10.85 -11.07 -6.55
CA ASN A 64 -11.25 -10.28 -5.36
C ASN A 64 -10.15 -9.99 -4.32
N ASN A 65 -8.87 -10.00 -4.68
CA ASN A 65 -7.79 -9.48 -3.84
C ASN A 65 -6.63 -8.95 -4.70
N ALA A 66 -5.90 -7.94 -4.21
CA ALA A 66 -4.84 -7.27 -4.96
C ALA A 66 -3.83 -8.25 -5.59
N THR A 67 -3.46 -9.32 -4.87
CA THR A 67 -2.56 -10.36 -5.38
C THR A 67 -3.13 -11.06 -6.62
N SER A 68 -4.42 -11.42 -6.57
CA SER A 68 -5.14 -12.06 -7.67
C SER A 68 -5.37 -11.10 -8.85
N THR A 69 -5.74 -9.84 -8.59
CA THR A 69 -5.88 -8.78 -9.61
C THR A 69 -4.57 -8.59 -10.36
N THR A 70 -3.44 -8.55 -9.65
CA THR A 70 -2.14 -8.41 -10.31
C THR A 70 -1.72 -9.68 -11.07
N LYS A 71 -2.05 -10.88 -10.59
CA LYS A 71 -1.78 -12.12 -11.34
C LYS A 71 -2.59 -12.14 -12.64
N ALA A 72 -3.86 -11.74 -12.59
CA ALA A 72 -4.70 -11.61 -13.77
C ALA A 72 -4.12 -10.58 -14.76
N ALA A 73 -3.68 -9.42 -14.26
CA ALA A 73 -3.02 -8.39 -15.04
C ALA A 73 -1.78 -8.91 -15.79
N ILE A 74 -0.90 -9.67 -15.10
CA ILE A 74 0.29 -10.28 -15.72
C ILE A 74 -0.11 -11.33 -16.77
N ASN A 75 -1.06 -12.21 -16.45
CA ASN A 75 -1.51 -13.23 -17.40
C ASN A 75 -2.10 -12.60 -18.67
N LEU A 76 -2.86 -11.52 -18.49
CA LEU A 76 -3.40 -10.74 -19.60
C LEU A 76 -2.30 -10.05 -20.42
N ALA A 77 -1.32 -9.45 -19.76
CA ALA A 77 -0.18 -8.86 -20.45
C ALA A 77 0.60 -9.90 -21.25
N LYS A 78 0.78 -11.12 -20.74
CA LYS A 78 1.49 -12.21 -21.44
C LYS A 78 0.80 -12.68 -22.72
N VAL A 79 -0.51 -12.52 -22.84
CA VAL A 79 -1.24 -12.88 -24.08
C VAL A 79 -1.25 -11.73 -25.11
N THR A 80 -1.01 -10.50 -24.67
CA THR A 80 -1.09 -9.30 -25.52
C THR A 80 0.28 -8.72 -25.90
N LEU A 81 1.24 -8.79 -24.98
CA LEU A 81 2.58 -8.22 -25.10
C LEU A 81 3.62 -9.33 -25.29
N SER A 82 4.73 -8.96 -25.91
CA SER A 82 5.93 -9.82 -26.04
C SER A 82 7.18 -8.95 -26.08
N GLY A 83 8.36 -9.54 -25.84
CA GLY A 83 9.63 -8.82 -25.85
C GLY A 83 9.68 -7.69 -24.81
N ASP A 84 10.29 -6.56 -25.18
CA ASP A 84 10.54 -5.43 -24.28
C ASP A 84 9.26 -4.84 -23.64
N PRO A 85 8.14 -4.65 -24.37
CA PRO A 85 6.88 -4.22 -23.75
C PRO A 85 6.38 -5.12 -22.61
N LEU A 86 6.52 -6.44 -22.74
CA LEU A 86 6.12 -7.38 -21.68
C LEU A 86 7.06 -7.26 -20.46
N ALA A 87 8.37 -7.19 -20.70
CA ALA A 87 9.36 -7.03 -19.63
C ALA A 87 9.17 -5.70 -18.87
N ASN A 88 8.85 -4.62 -19.59
CA ASN A 88 8.52 -3.32 -19.00
C ASN A 88 7.25 -3.41 -18.14
N PHE A 89 6.19 -4.03 -18.67
CA PHE A 89 4.95 -4.25 -17.93
C PHE A 89 5.17 -5.05 -16.63
N GLU A 90 5.89 -6.17 -16.70
CA GLU A 90 6.19 -7.00 -15.53
C GLU A 90 6.99 -6.22 -14.47
N THR A 91 7.92 -5.37 -14.90
CA THR A 91 8.70 -4.50 -14.02
C THR A 91 7.83 -3.47 -13.30
N ILE A 92 6.96 -2.76 -14.04
CA ILE A 92 6.02 -1.78 -13.48
C ILE A 92 5.09 -2.45 -12.49
N VAL A 93 4.54 -3.62 -12.84
CA VAL A 93 3.63 -4.37 -11.98
C VAL A 93 4.30 -4.93 -10.72
N ALA A 94 5.56 -5.35 -10.81
CA ALA A 94 6.32 -5.77 -9.63
C ALA A 94 6.52 -4.61 -8.65
N ARG A 95 6.79 -3.40 -9.15
CA ARG A 95 6.86 -2.17 -8.34
C ARG A 95 5.51 -1.82 -7.72
N PHE A 96 4.43 -1.93 -8.50
CA PHE A 96 3.06 -1.74 -8.02
C PHE A 96 2.76 -2.63 -6.80
N ARG A 97 3.09 -3.93 -6.85
CA ARG A 97 2.87 -4.84 -5.70
C ARG A 97 3.63 -4.41 -4.45
N LYS A 98 4.92 -4.10 -4.58
CA LYS A 98 5.75 -3.67 -3.45
C LYS A 98 5.20 -2.39 -2.81
N LEU A 99 4.74 -1.44 -3.62
CA LEU A 99 4.14 -0.21 -3.13
C LEU A 99 2.74 -0.44 -2.52
N ALA A 100 1.97 -1.39 -3.02
CA ALA A 100 0.70 -1.80 -2.42
C ALA A 100 0.89 -2.31 -0.98
N GLU A 101 1.92 -3.13 -0.74
CA GLU A 101 2.26 -3.64 0.60
C GLU A 101 2.61 -2.47 1.54
N ARG A 102 3.50 -1.57 1.14
CA ARG A 102 3.88 -0.38 1.93
C ARG A 102 2.69 0.53 2.20
N ARG A 103 1.82 0.73 1.21
CA ARG A 103 0.57 1.53 1.33
C ARG A 103 -0.37 0.92 2.35
N ASN A 104 -0.60 -0.40 2.25
CA ASN A 104 -1.51 -1.12 3.14
C ASN A 104 -1.01 -1.08 4.59
N ASP A 105 0.30 -1.20 4.78
CA ASP A 105 0.93 -1.07 6.10
C ASP A 105 0.60 0.30 6.74
N ILE A 106 0.62 1.37 5.95
CA ILE A 106 0.32 2.73 6.44
C ILE A 106 -1.17 2.91 6.72
N GLN A 107 -2.03 2.53 5.79
CA GLN A 107 -3.48 2.79 5.90
C GLN A 107 -4.20 1.85 6.89
N HIS A 108 -3.70 0.64 7.07
CA HIS A 108 -4.28 -0.36 7.96
C HIS A 108 -3.44 -0.63 9.21
N GLY A 109 -2.38 0.15 9.41
CA GLY A 109 -1.56 0.12 10.62
C GLY A 109 -2.34 0.58 11.85
N ILE A 110 -2.06 -0.05 12.99
CA ILE A 110 -2.38 0.52 14.29
C ILE A 110 -1.22 1.45 14.64
N TRP A 111 -1.51 2.68 15.04
CA TRP A 111 -0.46 3.69 15.25
C TRP A 111 -0.19 3.92 16.72
N ALA A 112 1.08 4.09 17.04
CA ALA A 112 1.55 4.37 18.37
C ALA A 112 2.56 5.52 18.40
N ARG A 113 2.65 6.20 19.53
CA ARG A 113 3.73 7.16 19.82
C ARG A 113 4.38 6.85 21.16
N LYS A 114 5.68 7.13 21.24
CA LYS A 114 6.46 7.14 22.48
C LYS A 114 6.64 8.61 22.90
N PRO A 115 6.40 8.99 24.16
CA PRO A 115 6.38 10.40 24.58
C PRO A 115 7.71 11.15 24.41
N ALA A 116 8.85 10.43 24.31
CA ALA A 116 10.14 11.05 24.04
C ALA A 116 10.39 11.37 22.54
N GLN A 117 9.54 10.89 21.64
CA GLN A 117 9.70 10.97 20.18
C GLN A 117 8.46 11.65 19.56
N ASN A 118 8.45 12.98 19.56
CA ASN A 118 7.27 13.76 19.20
C ASN A 118 7.02 13.92 17.69
N SER A 119 7.93 13.50 16.81
CA SER A 119 7.77 13.67 15.35
C SER A 119 7.43 12.39 14.61
N ASN A 120 7.84 11.24 15.14
CA ASN A 120 7.76 9.96 14.45
C ASN A 120 6.70 9.08 15.09
N LEU A 121 5.97 8.35 14.25
CA LEU A 121 4.95 7.41 14.69
C LEU A 121 5.41 5.98 14.41
N PHE A 122 5.02 5.08 15.30
CA PHE A 122 5.34 3.67 15.21
C PHE A 122 4.12 2.92 14.72
N ARG A 123 4.31 2.10 13.69
CA ARG A 123 3.30 1.15 13.30
C ARG A 123 3.36 -0.06 14.23
N VAL A 124 2.20 -0.45 14.73
CA VAL A 124 1.98 -1.67 15.48
C VAL A 124 1.25 -2.65 14.57
N LYS A 125 1.82 -3.83 14.35
CA LYS A 125 1.11 -4.86 13.57
C LYS A 125 -0.06 -5.40 14.39
N PRO A 126 -1.21 -5.72 13.78
CA PRO A 126 -2.36 -6.27 14.50
C PRO A 126 -2.00 -7.47 15.38
N VAL A 127 -1.13 -8.36 14.89
CA VAL A 127 -0.67 -9.53 15.65
C VAL A 127 0.16 -9.16 16.87
N GLU A 128 1.00 -8.12 16.79
CA GLU A 128 1.80 -7.62 17.92
C GLU A 128 0.90 -6.98 18.96
N TYR A 129 -0.06 -6.17 18.52
CA TYR A 129 -1.08 -5.59 19.39
C TYR A 129 -1.92 -6.67 20.10
N THR A 130 -2.39 -7.69 19.38
CA THR A 130 -3.14 -8.80 19.98
C THR A 130 -2.32 -9.56 21.02
N LYS A 131 -1.06 -9.89 20.70
CA LYS A 131 -0.15 -10.55 21.67
C LYS A 131 0.03 -9.72 22.92
N PHE A 132 0.24 -8.41 22.76
CA PHE A 132 0.37 -7.48 23.88
C PHE A 132 -0.89 -7.45 24.74
N MET A 133 -2.07 -7.32 24.15
CA MET A 133 -3.34 -7.30 24.90
C MET A 133 -3.61 -8.61 25.65
N ILE A 134 -3.19 -9.76 25.09
CA ILE A 134 -3.26 -11.06 25.77
C ILE A 134 -2.26 -11.15 26.93
N ALA A 135 -1.05 -10.59 26.77
CA ALA A 135 -0.07 -10.55 27.86
C ALA A 135 -0.58 -9.68 29.02
N VAL A 136 -1.09 -8.49 28.72
CA VAL A 136 -1.74 -7.58 29.66
C VAL A 136 -2.91 -8.24 30.40
N SER A 137 -3.73 -9.06 29.72
CA SER A 137 -4.87 -9.72 30.37
C SER A 137 -4.49 -10.80 31.39
N HIS A 138 -3.26 -11.32 31.33
CA HIS A 138 -2.78 -12.39 32.21
C HIS A 138 -1.69 -11.94 33.19
N SER A 139 -1.12 -10.75 32.98
CA SER A 139 -0.03 -10.24 33.80
C SER A 139 -0.54 -9.57 35.08
N LYS A 140 0.23 -9.74 36.16
CA LYS A 140 0.03 -8.98 37.41
C LYS A 140 0.83 -7.68 37.42
N ASP A 141 1.74 -7.51 36.45
CA ASP A 141 2.63 -6.36 36.32
C ASP A 141 2.42 -5.71 34.95
N LEU A 142 1.37 -4.91 34.85
CA LEU A 142 0.99 -4.23 33.61
C LEU A 142 2.04 -3.21 33.15
N ILE A 143 2.83 -2.69 34.08
CA ILE A 143 3.87 -1.69 33.80
C ILE A 143 5.04 -2.38 33.08
N SER A 144 5.48 -3.54 33.58
CA SER A 144 6.50 -4.35 32.89
C SER A 144 6.06 -4.72 31.46
N GLU A 145 4.81 -5.16 31.28
CA GLU A 145 4.29 -5.48 29.93
C GLU A 145 4.30 -4.25 29.01
N ALA A 146 3.86 -3.09 29.50
CA ALA A 146 3.82 -1.86 28.72
C ALA A 146 5.22 -1.38 28.33
N ASN A 147 6.19 -1.44 29.25
CA ASN A 147 7.59 -1.10 28.99
C ASN A 147 8.22 -2.04 27.96
N GLN A 148 7.99 -3.35 28.12
CA GLN A 148 8.49 -4.34 27.18
C GLN A 148 7.91 -4.09 25.78
N PHE A 149 6.60 -3.91 25.67
CA PHE A 149 5.95 -3.63 24.39
C PHE A 149 6.49 -2.34 23.75
N ALA A 150 6.59 -1.24 24.50
CA ALA A 150 7.12 0.03 23.99
C ALA A 150 8.59 -0.10 23.50
N SER A 151 9.40 -0.92 24.17
CA SER A 151 10.80 -1.17 23.78
C SER A 151 10.93 -1.98 22.49
N GLN A 152 9.91 -2.78 22.14
CA GLN A 152 9.90 -3.63 20.95
C GLN A 152 9.37 -2.93 19.70
N LEU A 153 8.77 -1.74 19.83
CA LEU A 153 8.32 -0.97 18.67
C LEU A 153 9.52 -0.40 17.90
N ASP A 154 9.72 -0.91 16.69
CA ASP A 154 10.83 -0.58 15.79
C ASP A 154 10.39 -0.10 14.39
N ASP A 155 9.13 -0.34 14.00
CA ASP A 155 8.57 0.04 12.71
C ASP A 155 8.16 1.52 12.68
N GLU A 156 9.18 2.38 12.61
CA GLU A 156 9.09 3.84 12.72
C GLU A 156 8.84 4.53 11.37
N TYR A 157 7.94 5.51 11.36
CA TYR A 157 7.63 6.35 10.21
C TYR A 157 7.74 7.83 10.57
N SER A 158 8.54 8.55 9.79
CA SER A 158 8.53 10.01 9.76
C SER A 158 7.65 10.53 8.62
N VAL A 159 7.36 11.83 8.62
CA VAL A 159 6.65 12.48 7.50
C VAL A 159 7.43 12.32 6.19
N GLU A 160 8.75 12.47 6.23
CA GLU A 160 9.64 12.34 5.06
C GLU A 160 9.63 10.91 4.49
N ALA A 161 9.50 9.90 5.36
CA ALA A 161 9.33 8.51 4.93
C ALA A 161 8.04 8.33 4.14
N LEU A 162 6.93 8.94 4.60
CA LEU A 162 5.65 8.92 3.88
C LEU A 162 5.70 9.72 2.56
N GLU A 163 6.40 10.85 2.54
CA GLU A 163 6.64 11.64 1.32
C GLU A 163 7.43 10.86 0.27
N THR A 164 8.42 10.09 0.70
CA THR A 164 9.20 9.22 -0.19
C THR A 164 8.31 8.16 -0.82
N ILE A 165 7.43 7.52 -0.05
CA ILE A 165 6.46 6.54 -0.56
C ILE A 165 5.49 7.18 -1.55
N SER A 166 4.98 8.36 -1.22
CA SER A 166 4.13 9.17 -2.10
C SER A 166 4.82 9.46 -3.44
N LYS A 167 6.08 9.90 -3.41
CA LYS A 167 6.88 10.14 -4.62
C LYS A 167 7.06 8.88 -5.45
N ASP A 168 7.34 7.73 -4.81
CA ASP A 168 7.47 6.44 -5.50
C ASP A 168 6.16 6.04 -6.20
N ILE A 169 5.01 6.28 -5.56
CA ILE A 169 3.67 6.04 -6.14
C ILE A 169 3.43 6.97 -7.32
N ARG A 170 3.73 8.26 -7.21
CA ARG A 170 3.61 9.21 -8.34
C ARG A 170 4.47 8.80 -9.53
N GLN A 171 5.70 8.35 -9.29
CA GLN A 171 6.57 7.87 -10.36
C GLN A 171 5.99 6.61 -11.01
N LEU A 172 5.49 5.66 -10.21
CA LEU A 172 4.80 4.47 -10.74
C LEU A 172 3.61 4.86 -11.63
N THR A 173 2.78 5.82 -11.20
CA THR A 173 1.64 6.32 -11.99
C THR A 173 2.09 6.94 -13.31
N ALA A 174 3.17 7.72 -13.29
CA ALA A 174 3.75 8.29 -14.51
C ALA A 174 4.26 7.20 -15.46
N ASP A 175 4.92 6.16 -14.93
CA ASP A 175 5.44 5.03 -15.72
C ASP A 175 4.31 4.21 -16.35
N LEU A 176 3.22 3.96 -15.60
CA LEU A 176 1.99 3.32 -16.12
C LEU A 176 1.39 4.12 -17.28
N CYS A 177 1.28 5.44 -17.10
CA CYS A 177 0.74 6.35 -18.11
C CYS A 177 1.62 6.37 -19.38
N ALA A 178 2.94 6.49 -19.22
CA ALA A 178 3.89 6.45 -20.33
C ALA A 178 3.82 5.12 -21.10
N ALA A 179 3.87 3.99 -20.39
CA ALA A 179 3.79 2.65 -21.01
C ALA A 179 2.46 2.46 -21.79
N ARG A 180 1.36 3.02 -21.29
CA ARG A 180 0.08 3.04 -22.01
C ARG A 180 0.15 3.87 -23.29
N PHE A 181 0.71 5.07 -23.26
CA PHE A 181 0.82 5.91 -24.45
C PHE A 181 1.77 5.31 -25.49
N ASP A 182 2.89 4.73 -25.07
CA ASP A 182 3.80 4.01 -25.96
C ASP A 182 3.09 2.86 -26.66
N TRP A 183 2.27 2.10 -25.93
CA TRP A 183 1.43 1.05 -26.51
C TRP A 183 0.45 1.60 -27.55
N LEU A 184 -0.30 2.66 -27.21
CA LEU A 184 -1.28 3.26 -28.13
C LEU A 184 -0.60 3.83 -29.39
N ASN A 185 0.58 4.41 -29.26
CA ASN A 185 1.35 5.00 -30.36
C ASN A 185 2.10 3.97 -31.21
N SER A 186 2.39 2.78 -30.67
CA SER A 186 3.09 1.72 -31.40
C SER A 186 2.35 1.22 -32.64
N GLY A 187 1.06 1.54 -32.79
CA GLY A 187 0.21 1.07 -33.89
C GLY A 187 -0.01 -0.45 -33.87
N VAL A 188 0.50 -1.16 -32.86
CA VAL A 188 0.26 -2.58 -32.59
C VAL A 188 -1.19 -2.72 -32.16
N ARG A 189 -2.10 -2.77 -33.15
CA ARG A 189 -3.43 -3.32 -32.93
C ARG A 189 -3.21 -4.77 -32.50
N ALA A 190 -3.41 -5.05 -31.21
CA ALA A 190 -3.44 -6.42 -30.72
C ALA A 190 -4.28 -7.23 -31.71
N LYS A 191 -3.70 -8.31 -32.25
CA LYS A 191 -4.44 -9.26 -33.09
C LYS A 191 -5.74 -9.53 -32.37
N THR A 192 -6.86 -9.22 -33.00
CA THR A 192 -8.18 -9.28 -32.39
C THR A 192 -8.34 -10.66 -31.78
N VAL A 193 -8.26 -10.76 -30.45
CA VAL A 193 -8.44 -12.04 -29.76
C VAL A 193 -9.92 -12.32 -29.85
N HIS A 194 -10.34 -12.99 -30.94
CA HIS A 194 -11.64 -13.64 -31.05
C HIS A 194 -11.65 -14.87 -30.14
N GLY A 195 -11.52 -14.64 -28.84
CA GLY A 195 -11.72 -15.63 -27.80
C GLY A 195 -12.97 -15.22 -27.04
N LYS A 196 -14.05 -16.00 -27.19
CA LYS A 196 -15.25 -15.87 -26.36
C LYS A 196 -14.82 -16.02 -24.90
N PHE A 197 -14.95 -14.95 -24.13
CA PHE A 197 -15.08 -15.01 -22.67
C PHE A 197 -16.56 -14.98 -22.33
#